data_AF-A0A2H0KK13-F1
#
_entry.id   AF-A0A2H0KK13-F1
#
_cell.length_a   1.000
_cell.length_b   1.000
_cell.length_c   1.000
_cell.angle_alpha   90.00
_cell.angle_beta   90.00
_cell.angle_gamma   90.00
#
_symmetry.space_group_name_H-M   'P 1'
#
loop_
_entity.id
_entity.type
_entity.pdbx_description
1 polymer ?
#
loop_
_entity_poly.entity_id
_entity_poly.type
_entity_poly.pdbx_seq_one_letter_code
_entity_poly.pdbx_strand_id
1 'polypeptide(L)'
;MQTIKDILKNFKPTEDKYISREFQAFGCHLAEKLQDERRKSLYIKLAKTLPRPVLEEALRFVMDSNARSKGALFMWKLKELGLIGKKKTTK
;
A
#
# COMPACT_ATOMS: atom_id res chain seq x y z
N MET A 1 -1.37 -30.50 22.06
CA MET A 1 -0.42 -29.37 21.87
C MET A 1 0.46 -29.71 20.70
N GLN A 2 0.67 -28.79 19.75
CA GLN A 2 1.62 -29.02 18.66
C GLN A 2 3.04 -28.83 19.18
N THR A 3 3.99 -29.69 18.78
CA THR A 3 5.39 -29.53 19.15
C THR A 3 6.11 -28.56 18.21
N ILE A 4 7.21 -27.95 18.66
CA ILE A 4 8.04 -27.07 17.80
C ILE A 4 8.47 -27.80 16.52
N LYS A 5 8.76 -29.10 16.62
CA LYS A 5 9.11 -29.96 15.48
C LYS A 5 7.99 -30.04 14.44
N ASP A 6 6.73 -30.08 14.87
CA ASP A 6 5.57 -30.12 13.97
C ASP A 6 5.30 -28.77 13.30
N ILE A 7 5.61 -27.67 13.99
CA ILE A 7 5.52 -26.31 13.43
C ILE A 7 6.58 -26.13 12.33
N LEU A 8 7.82 -26.52 12.60
CA LEU A 8 8.93 -26.38 11.65
C LEU A 8 8.76 -27.23 10.40
N LYS A 9 8.12 -28.40 10.50
CA LYS A 9 7.80 -29.24 9.32
C LYS A 9 6.89 -28.54 8.31
N ASN A 10 5.98 -27.70 8.80
CA ASN A 10 4.99 -26.99 7.96
C ASN A 10 5.41 -25.55 7.65
N PHE A 11 6.53 -25.09 8.20
CA PHE A 11 7.03 -23.75 7.98
C PHE A 11 7.68 -23.66 6.59
N LYS A 12 7.05 -22.88 5.71
CA LYS A 12 7.58 -22.58 4.39
C LYS A 12 8.15 -21.17 4.39
N PRO A 13 9.47 -20.99 4.47
CA PRO A 13 10.10 -19.67 4.55
C PRO A 13 9.94 -18.84 3.26
N THR A 14 9.65 -19.49 2.14
CA THR A 14 9.50 -18.85 0.82
C THR A 14 8.07 -18.44 0.50
N GLU A 15 7.09 -18.90 1.27
CA GLU A 15 5.66 -18.62 1.04
C GLU A 15 5.12 -17.83 2.22
N ASP A 16 4.71 -16.59 1.97
CA ASP A 16 3.97 -15.82 2.96
C ASP A 16 2.52 -16.29 3.01
N LYS A 17 2.01 -16.61 4.21
CA LYS A 17 0.65 -17.07 4.42
C LYS A 17 -0.41 -16.03 4.01
N TYR A 18 -0.11 -14.74 4.12
CA TYR A 18 -1.08 -13.66 3.92
C TYR A 18 -0.83 -12.85 2.65
N ILE A 19 0.40 -12.85 2.14
CA ILE A 19 0.79 -12.12 0.93
C ILE A 19 0.98 -13.11 -0.22
N SER A 20 -0.10 -13.34 -0.97
CA SER A 20 -0.07 -14.26 -2.12
C SER A 20 0.17 -13.54 -3.45
N ARG A 21 0.00 -12.22 -3.50
CA ARG A 21 0.08 -11.42 -4.73
C ARG A 21 0.93 -10.17 -4.53
N GLU A 22 1.59 -9.76 -5.60
CA GLU A 22 2.50 -8.59 -5.62
C GLU A 22 1.82 -7.31 -5.12
N PHE A 23 0.58 -7.00 -5.56
CA PHE A 23 -0.12 -5.81 -5.10
C PHE A 23 -0.44 -5.82 -3.59
N GLN A 24 -0.50 -6.99 -2.95
CA GLN A 24 -0.68 -7.08 -1.49
C GLN A 24 0.61 -6.67 -0.79
N ALA A 25 1.76 -7.18 -1.27
CA ALA A 25 3.08 -6.79 -0.78
C ALA A 25 3.30 -5.28 -0.96
N PHE A 26 3.00 -4.76 -2.16
CA PHE A 26 3.14 -3.35 -2.46
C PHE A 26 2.19 -2.47 -1.63
N GLY A 27 0.95 -2.91 -1.40
CA GLY A 27 0.03 -2.23 -0.50
C GLY A 27 0.52 -2.15 0.94
N CYS A 28 1.12 -3.22 1.47
CA CYS A 28 1.77 -3.22 2.78
C CYS A 28 2.97 -2.26 2.79
N HIS A 29 3.82 -2.32 1.75
CA HIS A 29 4.96 -1.42 1.59
C HIS A 29 4.55 0.06 1.61
N LEU A 30 3.47 0.43 0.90
CA LEU A 30 2.92 1.78 0.91
C LEU A 30 2.50 2.19 2.33
N ALA A 31 1.80 1.31 3.05
CA ALA A 31 1.34 1.59 4.41
C ALA A 31 2.51 1.85 5.37
N GLU A 32 3.58 1.05 5.28
CA GLU A 32 4.80 1.21 6.07
C GLU A 32 5.52 2.52 5.73
N LYS A 33 5.74 2.81 4.44
CA LYS A 33 6.44 4.03 4.00
C LYS A 33 5.69 5.31 4.39
N LEU A 34 4.37 5.27 4.32
CA LEU A 34 3.50 6.39 4.72
C LEU A 34 3.26 6.45 6.23
N GLN A 35 3.81 5.50 7.02
CA GLN A 35 3.60 5.36 8.45
C GLN A 35 2.11 5.32 8.83
N ASP A 36 1.30 4.65 8.00
CA ASP A 36 -0.16 4.56 8.12
C ASP A 36 -0.63 3.10 8.01
N GLU A 37 -0.05 2.24 8.84
CA GLU A 37 -0.38 0.81 8.92
C GLU A 37 -1.86 0.56 9.24
N ARG A 38 -2.50 1.47 9.99
CA ARG A 38 -3.92 1.41 10.34
C ARG A 38 -4.81 1.34 9.10
N ARG A 39 -4.37 1.90 7.98
CA ARG A 39 -5.10 1.91 6.70
C ARG A 39 -4.48 0.98 5.65
N LYS A 40 -3.72 -0.05 6.04
CA LYS A 40 -3.12 -1.03 5.10
C LYS A 40 -4.09 -1.59 4.07
N SER A 41 -5.34 -1.87 4.46
CA SER A 41 -6.37 -2.42 3.58
C SER A 41 -6.76 -1.44 2.46
N LEU A 42 -6.70 -0.14 2.72
CA LEU A 42 -6.90 0.91 1.71
C LEU A 42 -5.76 0.89 0.70
N TYR A 43 -4.51 0.86 1.15
CA TYR A 43 -3.34 0.86 0.26
C TYR A 43 -3.25 -0.40 -0.60
N ILE A 44 -3.57 -1.58 -0.04
CA ILE A 44 -3.70 -2.82 -0.81
C ILE A 44 -4.79 -2.69 -1.88
N LYS A 45 -5.93 -2.08 -1.55
CA LYS A 45 -7.00 -1.84 -2.53
C LYS A 45 -6.53 -0.92 -3.64
N LEU A 46 -5.83 0.18 -3.31
CA LEU A 46 -5.29 1.11 -4.30
C LEU A 46 -4.26 0.43 -5.21
N ALA A 47 -3.33 -0.35 -4.65
CA ALA A 47 -2.36 -1.15 -5.40
C ALA A 47 -3.01 -2.17 -6.33
N LYS A 48 -4.17 -2.71 -5.96
CA LYS A 48 -4.94 -3.62 -6.81
C LYS A 48 -5.64 -2.89 -7.97
N THR A 49 -6.06 -1.64 -7.77
CA THR A 49 -6.92 -0.91 -8.73
C THR A 49 -6.18 0.07 -9.63
N LEU A 50 -5.08 0.65 -9.14
CA LEU A 50 -4.33 1.71 -9.83
C LEU A 50 -3.00 1.15 -10.35
N PRO A 51 -2.50 1.65 -11.50
CA PRO A 51 -1.18 1.26 -11.98
C PRO A 51 -0.08 1.63 -10.98
N ARG A 52 0.83 0.69 -10.72
CA ARG A 52 1.95 0.84 -9.80
C ARG A 52 2.81 2.09 -10.05
N PRO A 53 3.18 2.47 -11.29
CA PRO A 53 4.01 3.65 -11.53
C PRO A 53 3.41 4.93 -10.95
N VAL A 54 2.09 5.04 -10.98
CA VAL A 54 1.37 6.22 -10.49
C VAL A 54 1.38 6.29 -8.96
N LEU A 55 1.26 5.14 -8.30
CA LEU A 55 1.38 5.04 -6.84
C LEU A 55 2.82 5.31 -6.39
N GLU A 56 3.82 4.85 -7.13
CA GLU A 56 5.24 5.12 -6.85
C GLU A 56 5.59 6.60 -7.03
N GLU A 57 5.05 7.26 -8.05
CA GLU A 57 5.21 8.71 -8.24
C GLU A 57 4.61 9.49 -7.07
N ALA A 58 3.39 9.16 -6.66
CA ALA A 58 2.75 9.77 -5.51
C ALA A 58 3.52 9.50 -4.22
N LEU A 59 4.05 8.28 -4.04
CA LEU A 59 4.86 7.92 -2.88
C LEU A 59 6.15 8.75 -2.84
N ARG A 60 6.89 8.83 -3.96
CA ARG A 60 8.13 9.59 -4.06
C ARG A 60 7.92 11.05 -3.66
N PHE A 61 6.87 11.69 -4.20
CA PHE A 61 6.48 13.05 -3.85
C PHE A 61 6.25 13.23 -2.33
N VAL A 62 5.57 12.27 -1.70
CA VAL A 62 5.29 12.34 -0.25
C VAL A 62 6.54 12.08 0.58
N MET A 63 7.43 11.19 0.14
CA MET A 63 8.67 10.88 0.86
C MET A 63 9.63 12.07 0.91
N ASP A 64 9.66 12.89 -0.14
CA ASP A 64 10.44 14.13 -0.20
C ASP A 64 9.80 15.27 0.62
N SER A 65 8.59 15.08 1.13
CA SER A 65 7.86 16.09 1.90
C SER A 65 8.07 15.96 3.42
N ASN A 66 8.00 17.09 4.12
CA ASN A 66 7.97 17.16 5.59
C ASN A 66 6.54 17.16 6.16
N ALA A 67 5.57 16.58 5.45
CA ALA A 67 4.18 16.61 5.87
C ALA A 67 3.96 15.82 7.17
N ARG A 68 3.19 16.41 8.09
CA ARG A 68 2.80 15.77 9.36
C ARG A 68 1.99 14.48 9.17
N SER A 69 1.19 14.41 8.11
CA SER A 69 0.41 13.22 7.75
C SER A 69 0.69 12.82 6.30
N LYS A 70 1.66 11.92 6.14
CA LYS A 70 2.08 11.40 4.83
C LYS A 70 0.95 10.67 4.10
N GLY A 71 0.18 9.84 4.81
CA GLY A 71 -0.99 9.18 4.24
C GLY A 71 -2.04 10.15 3.68
N ALA A 72 -2.31 11.26 4.36
CA ALA A 72 -3.26 12.27 3.85
C ALA A 72 -2.71 12.99 2.61
N LEU A 73 -1.42 13.36 2.60
CA LEU A 73 -0.79 13.99 1.45
C LEU A 73 -0.75 13.04 0.24
N PHE A 74 -0.52 11.75 0.47
CA PHE A 74 -0.57 10.72 -0.56
C PHE A 74 -1.95 10.66 -1.23
N MET A 75 -3.02 10.61 -0.43
CA MET A 75 -4.38 10.62 -0.95
C MET A 75 -4.72 11.93 -1.70
N TRP A 76 -4.22 13.06 -1.21
CA TRP A 76 -4.35 14.34 -1.92
C TRP A 76 -3.63 14.31 -3.27
N LYS A 77 -2.41 13.77 -3.34
CA LYS A 77 -1.64 13.67 -4.58
C LYS A 77 -2.33 12.79 -5.62
N LEU A 78 -2.88 11.64 -5.19
CA LEU A 78 -3.67 10.78 -6.08
C LEU A 78 -4.94 11.46 -6.60
N LYS A 79 -5.53 12.35 -5.81
CA LYS A 79 -6.67 13.19 -6.25
C LYS A 79 -6.23 14.28 -7.23
N GLU A 80 -5.08 14.91 -7.01
CA GLU A 80 -4.49 15.89 -7.93
C GLU A 80 -4.22 15.27 -9.31
N LEU A 81 -3.71 14.03 -9.34
CA LEU A 81 -3.50 13.24 -10.56
C LEU A 81 -4.82 12.76 -11.21
N GLY A 82 -5.99 13.07 -10.64
CA GLY A 82 -7.29 12.71 -11.19
C GLY A 82 -7.65 11.23 -11.08
N LEU A 83 -6.94 10.47 -10.24
CA LEU A 83 -7.15 9.03 -10.05
C LEU A 83 -8.24 8.75 -9.03
N ILE A 84 -8.44 9.68 -8.09
CA ILE A 84 -9.40 9.56 -6.99
C ILE A 84 -10.26 10.82 -6.96
N GLY A 85 -11.57 10.64 -7.13
CA GLY A 85 -12.56 11.74 -7.10
C GLY A 85 -13.13 12.08 -8.48
N LYS A 86 -14.35 12.62 -8.51
CA LYS A 86 -15.02 13.00 -9.77
C LYS A 86 -14.22 14.09 -10.48
N LYS A 87 -13.93 13.90 -11.78
CA LYS A 87 -13.51 15.01 -12.65
C LYS A 87 -14.51 16.14 -12.47
N LYS A 88 -14.06 17.32 -12.05
CA LYS A 88 -14.87 18.53 -12.25
C LYS A 88 -14.95 18.70 -13.75
N THR A 89 -16.08 18.34 -14.35
CA THR A 89 -16.44 18.75 -15.69
C THR A 89 -16.50 20.27 -15.69
N THR A 90 -15.40 20.92 -16.04
CA THR A 90 -15.41 22.29 -16.51
C THR A 90 -16.14 22.27 -17.84
N LYS A 91 -17.42 22.68 -17.80
CA LYS A 91 -18.14 23.17 -18.97
C LYS A 91 -17.63 24.56 -19.32
#